data_AF-A0A2E3DQ36-F1
#
_entry.id   AF-A0A2E3DQ36-F1
#
_cell.length_a   1.000
_cell.length_b   1.000
_cell.length_c   1.000
_cell.angle_alpha   90.00
_cell.angle_beta   90.00
_cell.angle_gamma   90.00
#
_symmetry.space_group_name_H-M   'P 1'
#
loop_
_entity.id
_entity.type
_entity.pdbx_description
1 polymer ?
#
loop_
_entity_poly.entity_id
_entity_poly.type
_entity_poly.pdbx_seq_one_letter_code
_entity_poly.pdbx_strand_id
1 'polypeptide(L)'
;MKYLSSLVVVLAGTFIAVPLLAQDAPSAPKPEYPPYSAVLDGYNKVVSTADGAKSMYTLYVKSKDGNVYAELPPNYATKRYFFALTVASGDKYAGLQSGEMYVYWRRYNNRLALIAPDLDTRATGDPESASSVNRLFTDSMILNVPIVTIGPGGGPVIDLDYLLVGKATKFFGPQFRNQELTGMYKLQKAKAFPLNVELAFELPTSTGKLSSIHYSISELNSKSGYRPRMADERIGYFTTSYSDLSQYVDDKTDIQFINRWHVEKRDPRLKISPPKNPIVFYIEHTTPVRYRRWVKDGVLAWNDAFEKIGISDAIEVYYQDAQTGAHMDKDPEDVRYNFVRWLNNDVGTAIGPSRVDPNTGQILDADIILTDGWIRHFRYEFDSLLPRIMMEGYSAETLGWLADNPNWDPRISFAHPSQRDHLKNKYAAMSSEPFSGHPLTKVDNTLLGDDEYDGLIGRTSQVNGSCLAARGMAFDVAVMRMVHQIQLAQDEPAAEEEKEEEKEEEKEEEKEEEKKEEEKKEEEKKEEEKKEEEKKEEEK
;
A
#
# COMPACT_ATOMS: atom_id res chain seq x y z
N MET A 1 -77.40 21.63 -93.65
CA MET A 1 -76.11 20.91 -93.60
C MET A 1 -76.12 20.01 -92.37
N LYS A 2 -75.91 18.71 -92.60
CA LYS A 2 -75.49 17.60 -91.70
C LYS A 2 -76.13 17.46 -90.29
N TYR A 3 -76.88 16.36 -90.17
CA TYR A 3 -77.31 15.60 -89.00
C TYR A 3 -76.20 15.32 -87.95
N LEU A 4 -76.52 15.22 -86.65
CA LEU A 4 -76.67 13.96 -85.90
C LEU A 4 -76.83 14.21 -84.38
N SER A 5 -77.73 13.46 -83.75
CA SER A 5 -77.96 13.34 -82.30
C SER A 5 -76.81 12.65 -81.55
N SER A 6 -76.69 12.86 -80.23
CA SER A 6 -76.12 11.88 -79.30
C SER A 6 -76.65 12.05 -77.87
N LEU A 7 -76.98 10.89 -77.30
CA LEU A 7 -77.61 10.59 -76.02
C LEU A 7 -76.52 10.19 -75.00
N VAL A 8 -76.58 10.64 -73.75
CA VAL A 8 -75.79 10.09 -72.61
C VAL A 8 -76.67 10.16 -71.35
N VAL A 9 -77.38 9.08 -71.02
CA VAL A 9 -77.06 8.05 -70.00
C VAL A 9 -76.85 8.62 -68.58
N VAL A 10 -77.88 8.46 -67.76
CA VAL A 10 -77.87 8.67 -66.30
C VAL A 10 -77.33 7.39 -65.64
N LEU A 11 -76.23 7.51 -64.88
CA LEU A 11 -75.64 6.41 -64.10
C LEU A 11 -75.85 6.70 -62.61
N ALA A 12 -76.69 5.89 -61.97
CA ALA A 12 -76.92 5.89 -60.53
C ALA A 12 -75.74 5.22 -59.82
N GLY A 13 -75.00 6.00 -59.02
CA GLY A 13 -73.93 5.50 -58.15
C GLY A 13 -74.46 5.19 -56.75
N THR A 14 -74.44 3.91 -56.40
CA THR A 14 -74.65 3.37 -55.05
C THR A 14 -73.50 3.77 -54.12
N PHE A 15 -73.80 4.50 -53.05
CA PHE A 15 -72.86 4.76 -51.95
C PHE A 15 -72.74 3.52 -51.07
N ILE A 16 -71.61 2.81 -51.17
CA ILE A 16 -71.19 1.82 -50.17
C ILE A 16 -70.50 2.59 -49.05
N ALA A 17 -71.13 2.66 -47.88
CA ALA A 17 -70.51 3.15 -46.66
C ALA A 17 -69.46 2.13 -46.19
N VAL A 18 -68.18 2.44 -46.39
CA VAL A 18 -67.08 1.70 -45.77
C VAL A 18 -66.98 2.19 -44.33
N PRO A 19 -67.08 1.32 -43.31
CA PRO A 19 -66.84 1.73 -41.94
C PRO A 19 -65.35 2.10 -41.83
N LEU A 20 -65.08 3.34 -41.42
CA LEU A 20 -63.76 3.75 -40.96
C LEU A 20 -63.38 2.81 -39.80
N LEU A 21 -62.48 1.86 -40.07
CA LEU A 21 -61.70 1.25 -39.02
C LEU A 21 -60.89 2.37 -38.38
N ALA A 22 -61.19 2.67 -37.12
CA ALA A 22 -60.35 3.51 -36.30
C ALA A 22 -58.94 2.91 -36.35
N GLN A 23 -58.01 3.64 -36.98
CA GLN A 23 -56.58 3.36 -36.82
C GLN A 23 -56.29 3.55 -35.33
N ASP A 24 -56.01 2.45 -34.64
CA ASP A 24 -55.35 2.50 -33.34
C ASP A 24 -54.12 3.38 -33.51
N ALA A 25 -54.13 4.53 -32.83
CA ALA A 25 -52.96 5.36 -32.71
C ALA A 25 -51.82 4.47 -32.18
N PRO A 26 -50.60 4.54 -32.74
CA PRO A 26 -49.49 3.75 -32.22
C PRO A 26 -49.36 4.03 -30.73
N SER A 27 -49.51 2.99 -29.91
CA SER A 27 -49.38 3.10 -28.47
C SER A 27 -48.03 3.77 -28.17
N ALA A 28 -48.06 4.80 -27.33
CA ALA A 28 -46.84 5.52 -26.95
C ALA A 28 -45.77 4.48 -26.52
N PRO A 29 -44.52 4.59 -27.03
CA PRO A 29 -43.49 3.61 -26.70
C PRO A 29 -43.40 3.49 -25.19
N LYS A 30 -43.53 2.26 -24.67
CA LYS A 30 -43.39 2.00 -23.24
C LYS A 30 -42.04 2.57 -22.80
N PRO A 31 -42.00 3.38 -21.71
CA PRO A 31 -40.75 3.95 -21.24
C PRO A 31 -39.76 2.83 -20.95
N GLU A 32 -38.51 3.03 -21.39
CA GLU A 32 -37.41 2.04 -21.26
C GLU A 32 -37.16 1.67 -19.79
N TYR A 33 -37.48 2.58 -18.85
CA TYR A 33 -37.29 2.40 -17.42
C TYR A 33 -38.57 2.76 -16.63
N PRO A 34 -38.78 2.15 -15.44
CA PRO A 34 -39.79 2.60 -14.50
C PRO A 34 -39.56 4.08 -14.09
N PRO A 35 -40.62 4.83 -13.73
CA PRO A 35 -40.47 6.21 -13.29
C PRO A 35 -39.68 6.29 -11.97
N TYR A 36 -38.77 7.26 -11.86
CA TYR A 36 -37.92 7.41 -10.67
C TYR A 36 -38.72 7.60 -9.38
N SER A 37 -39.90 8.21 -9.45
CA SER A 37 -40.76 8.44 -8.28
C SER A 37 -41.26 7.13 -7.66
N ALA A 38 -41.39 6.06 -8.46
CA ALA A 38 -41.76 4.74 -7.97
C ALA A 38 -40.55 3.96 -7.45
N VAL A 39 -39.38 4.10 -8.11
CA VAL A 39 -38.15 3.40 -7.72
C VAL A 39 -37.52 3.98 -6.45
N LEU A 40 -37.54 5.30 -6.32
CA LEU A 40 -36.95 6.04 -5.20
C LEU A 40 -37.97 6.28 -4.06
N ASP A 41 -39.12 5.62 -4.09
CA ASP A 41 -40.11 5.73 -3.02
C ASP A 41 -39.54 5.24 -1.68
N GLY A 42 -39.69 6.05 -0.64
CA GLY A 42 -39.13 5.79 0.69
C GLY A 42 -37.60 5.96 0.83
N TYR A 43 -36.90 6.47 -0.19
CA TYR A 43 -35.49 6.82 -0.10
C TYR A 43 -35.29 8.30 0.26
N ASN A 44 -34.30 8.56 1.12
CA ASN A 44 -33.89 9.89 1.51
C ASN A 44 -32.62 10.31 0.76
N LYS A 45 -32.60 11.50 0.16
CA LYS A 45 -31.41 12.05 -0.46
C LYS A 45 -30.37 12.40 0.60
N VAL A 46 -29.12 11.96 0.40
CA VAL A 46 -27.99 12.27 1.28
C VAL A 46 -27.46 13.67 0.96
N VAL A 47 -27.21 14.46 2.01
CA VAL A 47 -26.57 15.78 1.92
C VAL A 47 -25.44 15.80 2.95
N SER A 48 -24.19 15.96 2.49
CA SER A 48 -23.01 15.89 3.37
C SER A 48 -22.22 17.19 3.46
N THR A 49 -22.47 18.17 2.58
CA THR A 49 -21.84 19.48 2.68
C THR A 49 -22.77 20.49 3.34
N ALA A 50 -22.21 21.31 4.23
CA ALA A 50 -22.97 22.34 4.94
C ALA A 50 -23.52 23.44 4.00
N ASP A 51 -22.86 23.65 2.86
CA ASP A 51 -23.24 24.64 1.83
C ASP A 51 -24.31 24.12 0.85
N GLY A 52 -24.71 22.85 0.95
CA GLY A 52 -25.67 22.24 0.02
C GLY A 52 -25.16 22.13 -1.42
N ALA A 53 -23.85 22.21 -1.64
CA ALA A 53 -23.24 22.02 -2.95
C ALA A 53 -23.69 20.69 -3.58
N LYS A 54 -23.89 20.72 -4.90
CA LYS A 54 -24.30 19.54 -5.65
C LYS A 54 -23.21 18.48 -5.54
N SER A 55 -23.59 17.29 -5.07
CA SER A 55 -22.68 16.16 -4.96
C SER A 55 -22.34 15.55 -6.34
N MET A 56 -21.17 14.90 -6.41
CA MET A 56 -20.70 14.20 -7.61
C MET A 56 -21.71 13.16 -8.08
N TYR A 57 -22.05 12.21 -7.20
CA TYR A 57 -23.22 11.34 -7.33
C TYR A 57 -24.27 11.77 -6.33
N THR A 58 -25.54 11.74 -6.75
CA THR A 58 -26.63 11.92 -5.79
C THR A 58 -26.96 10.58 -5.16
N LEU A 59 -26.72 10.45 -3.85
CA LEU A 59 -27.03 9.23 -3.11
C LEU A 59 -28.44 9.30 -2.53
N TYR A 60 -29.14 8.19 -2.62
CA TYR A 60 -30.46 7.97 -2.04
C TYR A 60 -30.36 6.76 -1.11
N VAL A 61 -30.68 6.93 0.18
CA VAL A 61 -30.58 5.88 1.20
C VAL A 61 -31.96 5.55 1.76
N LYS A 62 -32.28 4.26 1.83
CA LYS A 62 -33.51 3.78 2.48
C LYS A 62 -33.24 3.44 3.94
N SER A 63 -33.71 4.28 4.86
CA SER A 63 -33.34 4.20 6.28
C SER A 63 -33.68 2.88 6.98
N LYS A 64 -34.69 2.15 6.52
CA LYS A 64 -35.12 0.89 7.14
C LYS A 64 -34.19 -0.28 6.83
N ASP A 65 -33.74 -0.36 5.58
CA ASP A 65 -33.06 -1.55 5.04
C ASP A 65 -31.56 -1.27 4.79
N GLY A 66 -31.14 0.00 4.83
CA GLY A 66 -29.76 0.41 4.56
C GLY A 66 -29.40 0.44 3.07
N ASN A 67 -30.35 0.12 2.19
CA ASN A 67 -30.14 0.13 0.74
C ASN A 67 -29.74 1.50 0.21
N VAL A 68 -28.83 1.49 -0.76
CA VAL A 68 -28.31 2.72 -1.36
C VAL A 68 -28.40 2.70 -2.89
N TYR A 69 -29.04 3.74 -3.43
CA TYR A 69 -28.97 4.07 -4.84
C TYR A 69 -28.06 5.26 -5.09
N ALA A 70 -27.36 5.26 -6.22
CA ALA A 70 -26.62 6.40 -6.71
C ALA A 70 -27.13 6.82 -8.09
N GLU A 71 -27.45 8.09 -8.22
CA GLU A 71 -27.65 8.75 -9.51
C GLU A 71 -26.34 9.39 -9.97
N LEU A 72 -25.85 8.93 -11.11
CA LEU A 72 -24.68 9.48 -11.78
C LEU A 72 -25.05 10.79 -12.50
N PRO A 73 -24.12 11.73 -12.73
CA PRO A 73 -24.43 12.93 -13.51
C PRO A 73 -24.72 12.57 -14.98
N PRO A 74 -25.57 13.31 -15.71
CA PRO A 74 -25.91 13.00 -17.11
C PRO A 74 -24.72 12.82 -18.05
N ASN A 75 -23.61 13.53 -17.79
CA ASN A 75 -22.37 13.46 -18.55
C ASN A 75 -21.36 12.42 -18.01
N TYR A 76 -21.81 11.44 -17.23
CA TYR A 76 -20.95 10.43 -16.58
C TYR A 76 -19.96 9.73 -17.53
N ALA A 77 -20.34 9.52 -18.80
CA ALA A 77 -19.51 8.82 -19.79
C ALA A 77 -18.24 9.59 -20.17
N THR A 78 -18.23 10.90 -19.97
CA THR A 78 -17.05 11.77 -20.22
C THR A 78 -16.11 11.87 -19.03
N LYS A 79 -16.55 11.37 -17.87
CA LYS A 79 -15.82 11.48 -16.61
C LYS A 79 -14.96 10.25 -16.35
N ARG A 80 -14.01 10.43 -15.45
CA ARG A 80 -13.08 9.40 -14.98
C ARG A 80 -13.14 9.40 -13.46
N TYR A 81 -12.99 8.23 -12.85
CA TYR A 81 -13.17 8.07 -11.42
C TYR A 81 -12.05 7.24 -10.81
N PHE A 82 -11.71 7.55 -9.56
CA PHE A 82 -10.91 6.68 -8.71
C PHE A 82 -11.81 5.96 -7.72
N PHE A 83 -11.63 4.65 -7.59
CA PHE A 83 -12.20 3.83 -6.53
C PHE A 83 -11.08 3.46 -5.57
N ALA A 84 -10.93 4.18 -4.46
CA ALA A 84 -10.01 3.82 -3.39
C ALA A 84 -10.72 2.92 -2.37
N LEU A 85 -10.02 1.86 -1.97
CA LEU A 85 -10.54 0.74 -1.20
C LEU A 85 -9.85 0.70 0.16
N THR A 86 -10.61 0.55 1.25
CA THR A 86 -10.03 0.43 2.59
C THR A 86 -10.80 -0.61 3.39
N VAL A 87 -10.08 -1.53 4.03
CA VAL A 87 -10.65 -2.34 5.13
C VAL A 87 -10.60 -1.46 6.37
N ALA A 88 -11.74 -0.88 6.75
CA ALA A 88 -11.83 0.12 7.81
C ALA A 88 -11.89 -0.49 9.22
N SER A 89 -12.30 -1.75 9.35
CA SER A 89 -12.32 -2.47 10.64
C SER A 89 -12.24 -3.98 10.45
N GLY A 90 -12.00 -4.71 11.53
CA GLY A 90 -11.95 -6.18 11.49
C GLY A 90 -10.63 -6.73 10.94
N ASP A 91 -9.57 -5.92 10.86
CA ASP A 91 -8.22 -6.32 10.49
C ASP A 91 -7.17 -5.61 11.37
N LYS A 92 -5.97 -6.19 11.52
CA LYS A 92 -4.87 -5.58 12.30
C LYS A 92 -4.38 -4.27 11.64
N TYR A 93 -4.36 -4.24 10.32
CA TYR A 93 -3.97 -3.10 9.50
C TYR A 93 -5.18 -2.28 9.04
N ALA A 94 -6.32 -2.42 9.73
CA ALA A 94 -7.52 -1.67 9.40
C ALA A 94 -7.27 -0.16 9.41
N GLY A 95 -7.85 0.52 8.43
CA GLY A 95 -7.66 1.95 8.18
C GLY A 95 -6.56 2.27 7.17
N LEU A 96 -5.75 1.30 6.75
CA LEU A 96 -4.82 1.48 5.62
C LEU A 96 -5.51 1.19 4.28
N GLN A 97 -5.19 1.98 3.27
CA GLN A 97 -5.71 1.79 1.91
C GLN A 97 -5.25 0.42 1.37
N SER A 98 -6.21 -0.39 0.93
CA SER A 98 -6.00 -1.76 0.46
C SER A 98 -5.82 -1.85 -1.06
N GLY A 99 -6.22 -0.82 -1.79
CA GLY A 99 -6.08 -0.75 -3.24
C GLY A 99 -6.78 0.46 -3.83
N GLU A 100 -6.57 0.66 -5.12
CA GLU A 100 -7.27 1.67 -5.90
C GLU A 100 -7.48 1.21 -7.34
N MET A 101 -8.44 1.83 -8.01
CA MET A 101 -8.67 1.61 -9.44
C MET A 101 -9.05 2.90 -10.13
N TYR A 102 -8.46 3.15 -11.29
CA TYR A 102 -8.85 4.22 -12.20
C TYR A 102 -9.83 3.67 -13.24
N VAL A 103 -11.03 4.25 -13.31
CA VAL A 103 -12.16 3.66 -14.06
C VAL A 103 -13.05 4.71 -14.72
N TYR A 104 -13.89 4.26 -15.64
CA TYR A 104 -15.00 5.03 -16.17
C TYR A 104 -16.22 4.17 -16.45
N TRP A 105 -17.36 4.84 -16.61
CA TRP A 105 -18.64 4.22 -16.90
C TRP A 105 -18.93 4.26 -18.40
N ARG A 106 -19.28 3.11 -18.97
CA ARG A 106 -19.75 2.99 -20.36
C ARG A 106 -21.12 2.30 -20.38
N ARG A 107 -22.09 2.89 -21.08
CA ARG A 107 -23.43 2.29 -21.21
C ARG A 107 -23.46 1.26 -22.31
N TYR A 108 -24.04 0.11 -22.00
CA TYR A 108 -24.41 -0.94 -22.93
C TYR A 108 -25.88 -1.29 -22.70
N ASN A 109 -26.75 -0.89 -23.62
CA ASN A 109 -28.20 -1.09 -23.50
C ASN A 109 -28.73 -0.51 -22.17
N ASN A 110 -29.35 -1.36 -21.34
CA ASN A 110 -29.90 -1.04 -20.02
C ASN A 110 -28.91 -1.29 -18.85
N ARG A 111 -27.61 -1.34 -19.13
CA ARG A 111 -26.57 -1.58 -18.12
C ARG A 111 -25.43 -0.57 -18.25
N LEU A 112 -24.77 -0.32 -17.14
CA LEU A 112 -23.50 0.39 -17.09
C LEU A 112 -22.37 -0.62 -16.82
N ALA A 113 -21.35 -0.60 -17.67
CA ALA A 113 -20.11 -1.30 -17.44
C ALA A 113 -19.12 -0.37 -16.74
N LEU A 114 -18.48 -0.88 -15.69
CA LEU A 114 -17.32 -0.24 -15.06
C LEU A 114 -16.06 -0.74 -15.77
N ILE A 115 -15.34 0.17 -16.40
CA ILE A 115 -14.20 -0.16 -17.27
C ILE A 115 -12.94 0.49 -16.70
N ALA A 116 -11.87 -0.30 -16.57
CA ALA A 116 -10.52 0.20 -16.34
C ALA A 116 -9.84 0.43 -17.69
N PRO A 117 -9.36 1.66 -17.99
CA PRO A 117 -8.63 1.92 -19.22
C PRO A 117 -7.26 1.23 -19.21
N ASP A 118 -6.75 0.88 -20.38
CA ASP A 118 -5.35 0.48 -20.52
C ASP A 118 -4.46 1.71 -20.35
N LEU A 119 -3.67 1.74 -19.28
CA LEU A 119 -2.77 2.85 -18.97
C LEU A 119 -1.30 2.50 -19.22
N ASP A 120 -1.02 1.20 -19.28
CA ASP A 120 0.32 0.62 -19.34
C ASP A 120 0.91 0.72 -20.74
N THR A 121 0.08 0.77 -21.79
CA THR A 121 0.56 0.83 -23.17
C THR A 121 0.08 2.08 -23.90
N ARG A 122 1.00 2.80 -24.54
CA ARG A 122 0.68 3.98 -25.35
C ARG A 122 1.51 4.01 -26.63
N ALA A 123 1.14 4.91 -27.53
CA ALA A 123 1.92 5.24 -28.71
C ALA A 123 1.87 6.75 -28.95
N THR A 124 3.03 7.41 -28.84
CA THR A 124 3.16 8.87 -29.02
C THR A 124 3.75 9.29 -30.36
N GLY A 125 4.12 8.33 -31.21
CA GLY A 125 4.73 8.54 -32.53
C GLY A 125 3.69 8.90 -33.60
N ASP A 126 3.70 8.14 -34.69
CA ASP A 126 2.81 8.37 -35.82
C ASP A 126 1.35 7.96 -35.52
N PRO A 127 0.36 8.58 -36.19
CA PRO A 127 -1.05 8.24 -36.02
C PRO A 127 -1.39 6.77 -36.28
N GLU A 128 -0.67 6.08 -37.15
CA GLU A 128 -0.89 4.68 -37.50
C GLU A 128 -0.50 3.76 -36.35
N SER A 129 0.65 3.99 -35.72
CA SER A 129 1.08 3.34 -34.48
C SER A 129 0.07 3.57 -33.35
N ALA A 130 -0.36 4.82 -33.15
CA ALA A 130 -1.39 5.15 -32.16
C ALA A 130 -2.72 4.44 -32.42
N SER A 131 -3.17 4.39 -33.68
CA SER A 131 -4.38 3.66 -34.07
C SER A 131 -4.24 2.15 -33.87
N SER A 132 -3.04 1.58 -34.11
CA SER A 132 -2.78 0.16 -33.92
C SER A 132 -2.77 -0.21 -32.44
N VAL A 133 -2.07 0.55 -31.60
CA VAL A 133 -2.02 0.34 -30.15
C VAL A 133 -3.42 0.43 -29.55
N ASN A 134 -4.19 1.48 -29.86
CA ASN A 134 -5.57 1.63 -29.37
C ASN A 134 -6.51 0.48 -29.78
N ARG A 135 -6.17 -0.25 -30.86
CA ARG A 135 -6.93 -1.41 -31.33
C ARG A 135 -6.49 -2.71 -30.65
N LEU A 136 -5.20 -2.85 -30.36
CA LEU A 136 -4.60 -4.07 -29.81
C LEU A 136 -4.69 -4.11 -28.28
N PHE A 137 -4.44 -2.98 -27.63
CA PHE A 137 -4.45 -2.81 -26.17
C PHE A 137 -5.76 -2.15 -25.78
N THR A 138 -6.68 -2.98 -25.29
CA THR A 138 -8.06 -2.56 -25.05
C THR A 138 -8.37 -2.49 -23.58
N ASP A 139 -9.19 -1.52 -23.22
CA ASP A 139 -9.71 -1.38 -21.86
C ASP A 139 -10.40 -2.66 -21.35
N SER A 140 -10.35 -2.86 -20.03
CA SER A 140 -10.89 -4.05 -19.37
C SER A 140 -12.19 -3.75 -18.63
N MET A 141 -13.26 -4.51 -18.94
CA MET A 141 -14.50 -4.45 -18.15
C MET A 141 -14.30 -5.19 -16.82
N ILE A 142 -14.39 -4.44 -15.71
CA ILE A 142 -14.26 -4.98 -14.36
C ILE A 142 -15.55 -5.72 -13.95
N LEU A 143 -16.67 -5.04 -14.13
CA LEU A 143 -18.01 -5.52 -13.80
C LEU A 143 -19.07 -4.68 -14.54
N ASN A 144 -20.33 -5.04 -14.37
CA ASN A 144 -21.45 -4.24 -14.86
C ASN A 144 -22.61 -4.25 -13.85
N VAL A 145 -23.46 -3.22 -13.95
CA VAL A 145 -24.62 -3.00 -13.10
C VAL A 145 -25.83 -2.61 -13.96
N PRO A 146 -27.06 -3.05 -13.61
CA PRO A 146 -28.26 -2.62 -14.31
C PRO A 146 -28.57 -1.14 -14.02
N ILE A 147 -29.14 -0.45 -15.00
CA ILE A 147 -29.76 0.87 -14.78
C ILE A 147 -31.16 0.62 -14.26
N VAL A 148 -31.45 1.10 -13.04
CA VAL A 148 -32.74 0.86 -12.37
C VAL A 148 -33.80 1.86 -12.85
N THR A 149 -33.40 3.10 -13.04
CA THR A 149 -34.22 4.19 -13.59
C THR A 149 -33.35 5.33 -14.10
N ILE A 150 -33.96 6.35 -14.69
CA ILE A 150 -33.33 7.65 -14.95
C ILE A 150 -33.81 8.62 -13.86
N GLY A 151 -32.87 9.15 -13.10
CA GLY A 151 -33.15 9.96 -11.92
C GLY A 151 -33.63 11.37 -12.23
N PRO A 152 -34.05 12.13 -11.20
CA PRO A 152 -34.53 13.50 -11.34
C PRO A 152 -33.54 14.47 -12.01
N GLY A 153 -32.24 14.21 -11.87
CA GLY A 153 -31.16 14.98 -12.50
C GLY A 153 -30.86 14.56 -13.94
N GLY A 154 -31.58 13.58 -14.49
CA GLY A 154 -31.45 13.10 -15.87
C GLY A 154 -30.35 12.07 -16.09
N GLY A 155 -29.70 11.59 -15.03
CA GLY A 155 -28.66 10.57 -15.11
C GLY A 155 -29.17 9.17 -14.76
N PRO A 156 -28.40 8.12 -15.07
CA PRO A 156 -28.76 6.75 -14.71
C PRO A 156 -28.64 6.53 -13.21
N VAL A 157 -29.62 5.83 -12.63
CA VAL A 157 -29.61 5.38 -11.23
C VAL A 157 -29.14 3.92 -11.17
N ILE A 158 -28.17 3.65 -10.32
CA ILE A 158 -27.60 2.31 -10.09
C ILE A 158 -27.75 1.89 -8.62
N ASP A 159 -27.83 0.58 -8.43
CA ASP A 159 -27.82 -0.11 -7.14
C ASP A 159 -26.38 -0.24 -6.61
N LEU A 160 -26.08 0.51 -5.54
CA LEU A 160 -24.77 0.47 -4.90
C LEU A 160 -24.60 -0.75 -4.00
N ASP A 161 -25.69 -1.34 -3.49
CA ASP A 161 -25.61 -2.57 -2.72
C ASP A 161 -25.20 -3.71 -3.65
N TYR A 162 -25.81 -3.79 -4.83
CA TYR A 162 -25.43 -4.73 -5.87
C TYR A 162 -23.98 -4.52 -6.32
N LEU A 163 -23.57 -3.26 -6.53
CA LEU A 163 -22.23 -2.91 -6.99
C LEU A 163 -21.16 -3.21 -5.93
N LEU A 164 -21.30 -2.63 -4.74
CA LEU A 164 -20.23 -2.55 -3.74
C LEU A 164 -20.26 -3.76 -2.80
N VAL A 165 -21.44 -4.20 -2.35
CA VAL A 165 -21.56 -5.37 -1.48
C VAL A 165 -21.65 -6.66 -2.29
N GLY A 166 -22.51 -6.68 -3.32
CA GLY A 166 -22.74 -7.84 -4.18
C GLY A 166 -21.54 -8.22 -5.04
N LYS A 167 -20.65 -7.26 -5.37
CA LYS A 167 -19.40 -7.52 -6.09
C LYS A 167 -18.16 -7.21 -5.25
N ALA A 168 -18.24 -7.20 -3.92
CA ALA A 168 -17.11 -6.92 -3.02
C ALA A 168 -15.85 -7.76 -3.35
N THR A 169 -16.02 -9.01 -3.79
CA THR A 169 -14.93 -9.89 -4.23
C THR A 169 -14.10 -9.34 -5.39
N LYS A 170 -14.68 -8.50 -6.27
CA LYS A 170 -13.94 -7.84 -7.36
C LYS A 170 -13.05 -6.71 -6.87
N PHE A 171 -13.35 -6.14 -5.71
CA PHE A 171 -12.62 -5.02 -5.13
C PHE A 171 -11.60 -5.49 -4.09
N PHE A 172 -12.03 -6.37 -3.18
CA PHE A 172 -11.23 -6.79 -2.02
C PHE A 172 -10.77 -8.26 -2.10
N GLY A 173 -11.08 -8.98 -3.18
CA GLY A 173 -10.67 -10.37 -3.37
C GLY A 173 -11.49 -11.41 -2.60
N PRO A 174 -11.03 -12.68 -2.56
CA PRO A 174 -11.81 -13.82 -2.06
C PRO A 174 -12.22 -13.76 -0.58
N GLN A 175 -11.54 -12.95 0.24
CA GLN A 175 -11.89 -12.73 1.65
C GLN A 175 -13.30 -12.16 1.85
N PHE A 176 -13.84 -11.46 0.84
CA PHE A 176 -15.23 -10.97 0.82
C PHE A 176 -16.06 -11.73 -0.23
N ARG A 177 -15.83 -13.04 -0.38
CA ARG A 177 -16.65 -13.90 -1.25
C ARG A 177 -18.05 -14.03 -0.65
N ASN A 178 -18.99 -13.29 -1.25
CA ASN A 178 -20.37 -13.17 -0.78
C ASN A 178 -21.27 -14.23 -1.43
N GLN A 179 -21.13 -15.50 -1.04
CA GLN A 179 -22.02 -16.58 -1.49
C GLN A 179 -23.19 -16.84 -0.52
N GLU A 180 -23.06 -16.44 0.74
CA GLU A 180 -24.01 -16.76 1.83
C GLU A 180 -24.73 -15.52 2.40
N LEU A 181 -24.43 -14.30 1.95
CA LEU A 181 -24.75 -13.06 2.67
C LEU A 181 -25.58 -12.05 1.85
N THR A 182 -26.37 -12.51 0.86
CA THR A 182 -27.31 -11.60 0.15
C THR A 182 -28.28 -10.97 1.14
N GLY A 183 -27.99 -9.73 1.57
CA GLY A 183 -28.78 -8.99 2.56
C GLY A 183 -28.19 -8.92 3.97
N MET A 184 -27.11 -9.64 4.29
CA MET A 184 -26.43 -9.56 5.60
C MET A 184 -25.30 -8.54 5.57
N TYR A 185 -25.67 -7.27 5.53
CA TYR A 185 -24.74 -6.16 5.70
C TYR A 185 -25.43 -5.01 6.44
N LYS A 186 -24.62 -4.10 6.98
CA LYS A 186 -25.11 -2.86 7.58
C LYS A 186 -24.41 -1.68 6.94
N LEU A 187 -25.17 -0.76 6.38
CA LEU A 187 -24.65 0.53 5.97
C LEU A 187 -24.18 1.29 7.22
N GLN A 188 -22.88 1.52 7.32
CA GLN A 188 -22.29 2.31 8.41
C GLN A 188 -22.17 3.79 8.03
N LYS A 189 -21.91 4.08 6.76
CA LYS A 189 -21.65 5.44 6.28
C LYS A 189 -22.09 5.60 4.83
N ALA A 190 -22.72 6.73 4.54
CA ALA A 190 -22.94 7.23 3.19
C ALA A 190 -22.76 8.75 3.21
N LYS A 191 -21.72 9.26 2.55
CA LYS A 191 -21.47 10.69 2.39
C LYS A 191 -21.38 11.06 0.91
N ALA A 192 -21.87 12.25 0.56
CA ALA A 192 -21.91 12.75 -0.79
C ALA A 192 -21.34 14.17 -0.86
N PHE A 193 -20.14 14.29 -1.44
CA PHE A 193 -19.40 15.54 -1.61
C PHE A 193 -19.37 15.97 -3.09
N PRO A 194 -18.92 17.20 -3.41
CA PRO A 194 -18.95 17.70 -4.78
C PRO A 194 -18.03 16.94 -5.74
N LEU A 195 -16.93 16.38 -5.24
CA LEU A 195 -15.93 15.67 -6.05
C LEU A 195 -15.80 14.18 -5.70
N ASN A 196 -16.50 13.70 -4.68
CA ASN A 196 -16.45 12.28 -4.29
C ASN A 196 -17.69 11.83 -3.50
N VAL A 197 -17.85 10.52 -3.34
CA VAL A 197 -18.78 9.89 -2.42
C VAL A 197 -18.09 8.82 -1.60
N GLU A 198 -18.52 8.65 -0.36
CA GLU A 198 -17.91 7.74 0.61
C GLU A 198 -18.95 6.78 1.17
N LEU A 199 -18.70 5.48 1.05
CA LEU A 199 -19.62 4.43 1.46
C LEU A 199 -18.91 3.37 2.30
N ALA A 200 -19.44 3.10 3.50
CA ALA A 200 -18.93 2.06 4.39
C ALA A 200 -20.01 1.02 4.68
N PHE A 201 -19.64 -0.25 4.57
CA PHE A 201 -20.51 -1.39 4.87
C PHE A 201 -19.84 -2.32 5.86
N GLU A 202 -20.55 -2.72 6.91
CA GLU A 202 -20.18 -3.82 7.79
C GLU A 202 -20.75 -5.12 7.25
N LEU A 203 -19.90 -6.14 7.13
CA LEU A 203 -20.27 -7.46 6.65
C LEU A 203 -19.27 -8.51 7.18
N PRO A 204 -19.68 -9.77 7.34
CA PRO A 204 -18.75 -10.82 7.69
C PRO A 204 -17.84 -11.19 6.50
N THR A 205 -16.57 -11.48 6.80
CA THR A 205 -15.61 -12.06 5.86
C THR A 205 -15.90 -13.55 5.64
N SER A 206 -15.17 -14.18 4.70
CA SER A 206 -15.23 -15.62 4.46
C SER A 206 -14.85 -16.47 5.69
N THR A 207 -14.21 -15.90 6.70
CA THR A 207 -13.88 -16.58 7.97
C THR A 207 -14.94 -16.35 9.06
N GLY A 208 -16.01 -15.62 8.77
CA GLY A 208 -17.07 -15.25 9.72
C GLY A 208 -16.74 -14.06 10.61
N LYS A 209 -15.57 -13.43 10.44
CA LYS A 209 -15.18 -12.22 11.19
C LYS A 209 -15.94 -11.01 10.66
N LEU A 210 -16.57 -10.22 11.53
CA LEU A 210 -17.16 -8.94 11.12
C LEU A 210 -16.06 -7.95 10.73
N SER A 211 -16.21 -7.34 9.56
CA SER A 211 -15.28 -6.37 9.01
C SER A 211 -16.06 -5.24 8.33
N SER A 212 -15.46 -4.06 8.29
CA SER A 212 -16.00 -2.91 7.58
C SER A 212 -15.20 -2.67 6.31
N ILE A 213 -15.85 -2.68 5.15
CA ILE A 213 -15.25 -2.24 3.90
C ILE A 213 -15.68 -0.82 3.59
N HIS A 214 -14.75 -0.03 3.07
CA HIS A 214 -14.94 1.37 2.74
C HIS A 214 -14.54 1.64 1.29
N TYR A 215 -15.40 2.37 0.59
CA TYR A 215 -15.23 2.82 -0.77
C TYR A 215 -15.23 4.34 -0.83
N SER A 216 -14.12 4.90 -1.28
CA SER A 216 -14.02 6.29 -1.71
C SER A 216 -14.09 6.34 -3.23
N ILE A 217 -15.14 6.95 -3.77
CA ILE A 217 -15.31 7.11 -5.22
C ILE A 217 -15.18 8.59 -5.55
N SER A 218 -14.10 8.98 -6.21
CA SER A 218 -13.80 10.38 -6.54
C SER A 218 -13.73 10.60 -8.05
N GLU A 219 -14.07 11.81 -8.50
CA GLU A 219 -13.94 12.21 -9.89
C GLU A 219 -12.56 12.79 -10.17
N LEU A 220 -11.95 12.34 -11.28
CA LEU A 220 -10.73 12.92 -11.81
C LEU A 220 -11.07 14.00 -12.84
N ASN A 221 -10.71 15.25 -12.56
CA ASN A 221 -10.79 16.32 -13.55
C ASN A 221 -9.47 16.44 -14.31
N SER A 222 -9.44 15.99 -15.56
CA SER A 222 -8.24 15.94 -16.41
C SER A 222 -7.80 17.28 -17.00
N LYS A 223 -8.50 18.38 -16.72
CA LYS A 223 -8.17 19.71 -17.27
C LYS A 223 -7.27 20.48 -16.32
N SER A 224 -5.98 20.16 -16.30
CA SER A 224 -4.97 20.99 -15.63
C SER A 224 -3.94 21.53 -16.62
N GLY A 225 -3.38 22.70 -16.33
CA GLY A 225 -2.19 23.22 -17.03
C GLY A 225 -0.89 22.55 -16.59
N TYR A 226 -0.99 21.39 -15.91
CA TYR A 226 0.17 20.70 -15.36
C TYR A 226 1.00 20.07 -16.47
N ARG A 227 2.32 20.17 -16.33
CA ARG A 227 3.27 19.54 -17.24
C ARG A 227 3.91 18.34 -16.55
N PRO A 228 3.82 17.11 -17.07
CA PRO A 228 4.56 15.96 -16.55
C PRO A 228 6.07 16.22 -16.55
N ARG A 229 6.79 15.58 -15.62
CA ARG A 229 8.26 15.62 -15.56
C ARG A 229 8.78 14.19 -15.55
N MET A 230 9.70 13.89 -16.47
CA MET A 230 10.38 12.60 -16.54
C MET A 230 11.12 12.29 -15.23
N ALA A 231 11.10 11.02 -14.85
CA ALA A 231 11.92 10.52 -13.74
C ALA A 231 13.41 10.56 -14.10
N ASP A 232 14.24 10.87 -13.11
CA ASP A 232 15.68 10.75 -13.18
C ASP A 232 16.07 9.53 -12.35
N GLU A 233 16.64 8.52 -12.99
CA GLU A 233 16.97 7.23 -12.38
C GLU A 233 17.91 7.33 -11.16
N ARG A 234 18.65 8.44 -11.04
CA ARG A 234 19.59 8.67 -9.92
C ARG A 234 18.89 9.13 -8.65
N ILE A 235 17.60 9.48 -8.73
CA ILE A 235 16.84 10.04 -7.60
C ILE A 235 15.59 9.20 -7.39
N GLY A 236 15.42 8.68 -6.17
CA GLY A 236 14.22 7.94 -5.78
C GLY A 236 12.99 8.84 -5.76
N TYR A 237 12.11 8.68 -6.74
CA TYR A 237 10.76 9.25 -6.78
C TYR A 237 9.73 8.14 -6.88
N PHE A 238 8.54 8.37 -6.35
CA PHE A 238 7.36 7.63 -6.81
C PHE A 238 7.08 8.04 -8.26
N THR A 239 6.73 7.07 -9.10
CA THR A 239 6.54 7.30 -10.53
C THR A 239 5.19 6.79 -11.03
N THR A 240 4.76 7.37 -12.14
CA THR A 240 3.69 6.90 -12.99
C THR A 240 4.32 6.50 -14.32
N SER A 241 4.17 5.25 -14.73
CA SER A 241 4.89 4.69 -15.89
C SER A 241 3.95 4.14 -16.96
N TYR A 242 4.43 4.09 -18.21
CA TYR A 242 3.81 3.37 -19.31
C TYR A 242 4.87 2.97 -20.35
N SER A 243 4.60 1.93 -21.12
CA SER A 243 5.41 1.51 -22.26
C SER A 243 4.91 2.19 -23.55
N ASP A 244 5.79 2.91 -24.23
CA ASP A 244 5.54 3.59 -25.50
C ASP A 244 5.98 2.73 -26.69
N LEU A 245 5.03 2.05 -27.32
CA LEU A 245 5.29 1.16 -28.46
C LEU A 245 5.53 1.91 -29.78
N SER A 246 5.63 3.24 -29.76
CA SER A 246 6.21 3.99 -30.87
C SER A 246 7.73 4.06 -30.83
N GLN A 247 8.34 3.62 -29.72
CA GLN A 247 9.79 3.56 -29.55
C GLN A 247 10.29 2.15 -29.89
N TYR A 248 11.47 2.08 -30.52
CA TYR A 248 12.09 0.82 -30.95
C TYR A 248 13.35 0.44 -30.16
N VAL A 249 13.72 1.27 -29.19
CA VAL A 249 14.86 1.02 -28.30
C VAL A 249 14.27 0.74 -26.93
N ASP A 250 14.61 -0.41 -26.34
CA ASP A 250 14.02 -0.91 -25.09
C ASP A 250 14.12 0.12 -23.94
N ASP A 251 15.27 0.80 -23.80
CA ASP A 251 15.43 1.85 -22.77
C ASP A 251 14.56 3.09 -22.99
N LYS A 252 13.96 3.26 -24.18
CA LYS A 252 13.07 4.37 -24.53
C LYS A 252 11.60 3.97 -24.54
N THR A 253 11.29 2.66 -24.54
CA THR A 253 9.91 2.20 -24.44
C THR A 253 9.36 2.49 -23.06
N ASP A 254 10.16 2.38 -21.99
CA ASP A 254 9.66 2.62 -20.63
C ASP A 254 9.70 4.11 -20.26
N ILE A 255 8.54 4.75 -20.31
CA ILE A 255 8.37 6.15 -19.93
C ILE A 255 7.92 6.21 -18.47
N GLN A 256 8.61 7.04 -17.67
CA GLN A 256 8.28 7.25 -16.27
C GLN A 256 8.19 8.75 -15.96
N PHE A 257 7.07 9.18 -15.39
CA PHE A 257 6.90 10.53 -14.83
C PHE A 257 7.02 10.48 -13.31
N ILE A 258 7.64 11.49 -12.70
CA ILE A 258 7.62 11.62 -11.24
C ILE A 258 6.24 12.04 -10.75
N ASN A 259 5.82 11.47 -9.63
CA ASN A 259 4.62 11.87 -8.93
C ASN A 259 4.93 13.16 -8.14
N ARG A 260 4.28 14.27 -8.49
CA ARG A 260 4.53 15.56 -7.84
C ARG A 260 3.30 16.47 -7.79
N TRP A 261 3.29 17.36 -6.80
CA TRP A 261 2.32 18.43 -6.69
C TRP A 261 2.46 19.47 -7.81
N HIS A 262 1.33 20.02 -8.24
CA HIS A 262 1.31 21.13 -9.19
C HIS A 262 1.52 22.47 -8.46
N VAL A 263 2.79 22.84 -8.25
CA VAL A 263 3.16 24.09 -7.58
C VAL A 263 3.89 25.02 -8.54
N GLU A 264 3.38 26.24 -8.68
CA GLU A 264 3.96 27.30 -9.50
C GLU A 264 4.07 28.59 -8.69
N LYS A 265 5.10 29.40 -8.99
CA LYS A 265 5.20 30.76 -8.46
C LYS A 265 3.97 31.58 -8.85
N ARG A 266 3.43 32.34 -7.89
CA ARG A 266 2.41 33.35 -8.13
C ARG A 266 2.87 34.43 -9.10
N ASP A 267 4.05 35.00 -8.88
CA ASP A 267 4.74 35.86 -9.85
C ASP A 267 6.05 35.17 -10.30
N PRO A 268 6.10 34.63 -11.55
CA PRO A 268 7.29 33.97 -12.08
C PRO A 268 8.51 34.88 -12.21
N ARG A 269 8.33 36.21 -12.22
CA ARG A 269 9.42 37.18 -12.42
C ARG A 269 10.23 37.42 -11.15
N LEU A 270 9.67 37.10 -9.98
CA LEU A 270 10.36 37.28 -8.71
C LEU A 270 11.31 36.11 -8.43
N LYS A 271 12.46 36.41 -7.81
CA LYS A 271 13.42 35.39 -7.35
C LYS A 271 12.75 34.43 -6.38
N ILE A 272 12.01 34.98 -5.40
CA ILE A 272 11.17 34.24 -4.46
C ILE A 272 9.74 34.78 -4.59
N SER A 273 8.77 33.89 -4.71
CA SER A 273 7.34 34.22 -4.76
C SER A 273 6.56 33.15 -4.01
N PRO A 274 5.46 33.48 -3.31
CA PRO A 274 4.54 32.48 -2.82
C PRO A 274 3.93 31.69 -3.98
N PRO A 275 3.35 30.49 -3.73
CA PRO A 275 2.72 29.69 -4.76
C PRO A 275 1.41 30.33 -5.26
N LYS A 276 0.99 29.98 -6.49
CA LYS A 276 -0.37 30.29 -6.97
C LYS A 276 -1.43 29.57 -6.14
N ASN A 277 -1.20 28.28 -5.89
CA ASN A 277 -2.03 27.42 -5.06
C ASN A 277 -1.11 26.71 -4.06
N PRO A 278 -1.17 27.02 -2.75
CA PRO A 278 -0.37 26.32 -1.74
C PRO A 278 -0.89 24.89 -1.54
N ILE A 279 -0.01 24.01 -1.08
CA ILE A 279 -0.38 22.66 -0.63
C ILE A 279 -0.85 22.79 0.81
N VAL A 280 -2.16 22.71 1.02
CA VAL A 280 -2.74 22.87 2.36
C VAL A 280 -3.02 21.51 2.97
N PHE A 281 -2.49 21.26 4.16
CA PHE A 281 -2.77 20.10 4.99
C PHE A 281 -3.53 20.47 6.26
N TYR A 282 -4.44 19.58 6.67
CA TYR A 282 -5.13 19.65 7.95
C TYR A 282 -4.70 18.48 8.83
N ILE A 283 -4.27 18.77 10.05
CA ILE A 283 -4.00 17.72 11.04
C ILE A 283 -5.33 17.40 11.74
N GLU A 284 -5.75 16.14 11.63
CA GLU A 284 -7.03 15.64 12.12
C GLU A 284 -7.17 15.84 13.64
N HIS A 285 -8.40 16.11 14.10
CA HIS A 285 -8.67 16.37 15.51
C HIS A 285 -8.37 15.18 16.44
N THR A 286 -8.28 13.96 15.90
CA THR A 286 -7.90 12.75 16.63
C THR A 286 -6.42 12.69 16.97
N THR A 287 -5.58 13.49 16.30
CA THR A 287 -4.14 13.58 16.58
C THR A 287 -3.90 14.08 18.00
N PRO A 288 -3.17 13.34 18.86
CA PRO A 288 -2.92 13.77 20.24
C PRO A 288 -2.24 15.14 20.32
N VAL A 289 -2.77 16.03 21.16
CA VAL A 289 -2.30 17.43 21.30
C VAL A 289 -0.78 17.52 21.51
N ARG A 290 -0.21 16.61 22.31
CA ARG A 290 1.24 16.54 22.57
C ARG A 290 2.12 16.35 21.33
N TYR A 291 1.58 15.82 20.23
CA TYR A 291 2.30 15.58 18.99
C TYR A 291 1.99 16.60 17.89
N ARG A 292 0.83 17.28 17.96
CA ARG A 292 0.35 18.18 16.89
C ARG A 292 1.36 19.24 16.47
N ARG A 293 2.09 19.84 17.41
CA ARG A 293 3.15 20.80 17.10
C ARG A 293 4.24 20.16 16.23
N TRP A 294 4.76 19.02 16.66
CA TRP A 294 5.84 18.33 15.97
C TRP A 294 5.43 17.79 14.60
N VAL A 295 4.19 17.31 14.46
CA VAL A 295 3.63 16.90 13.17
C VAL A 295 3.56 18.11 12.23
N LYS A 296 3.06 19.25 12.71
CA LYS A 296 3.02 20.49 11.92
C LYS A 296 4.42 20.96 11.50
N ASP A 297 5.34 21.02 12.45
CA ASP A 297 6.72 21.47 12.20
C ASP A 297 7.42 20.55 11.20
N GLY A 298 7.21 19.23 11.29
CA GLY A 298 7.75 18.25 10.34
C GLY A 298 7.21 18.40 8.92
N VAL A 299 5.92 18.73 8.75
CA VAL A 299 5.33 19.02 7.44
C VAL A 299 5.85 20.36 6.89
N LEU A 300 5.92 21.40 7.72
CA LEU A 300 6.38 22.73 7.31
C LEU A 300 7.88 22.78 7.00
N ALA A 301 8.70 21.89 7.55
CA ALA A 301 10.14 21.82 7.28
C ALA A 301 10.46 21.65 5.77
N TRP A 302 9.54 21.09 4.98
CA TRP A 302 9.69 21.00 3.53
C TRP A 302 9.70 22.35 2.82
N ASN A 303 9.20 23.42 3.43
CA ASN A 303 9.26 24.76 2.85
C ASN A 303 10.71 25.23 2.62
N ASP A 304 11.67 24.79 3.44
CA ASP A 304 13.10 25.08 3.24
C ASP A 304 13.61 24.57 1.88
N ALA A 305 13.07 23.45 1.39
CA ALA A 305 13.39 22.91 0.07
C ALA A 305 12.68 23.69 -1.05
N PHE A 306 11.43 24.11 -0.83
CA PHE A 306 10.69 24.93 -1.80
C PHE A 306 11.29 26.33 -1.97
N GLU A 307 11.81 26.93 -0.90
CA GLU A 307 12.47 28.23 -0.97
C GLU A 307 13.71 28.19 -1.87
N LYS A 308 14.46 27.08 -1.88
CA LYS A 308 15.62 26.88 -2.76
C LYS A 308 15.26 26.90 -4.24
N ILE A 309 14.01 26.54 -4.59
CA ILE A 309 13.48 26.66 -5.96
C ILE A 309 12.67 27.94 -6.17
N GLY A 310 12.73 28.87 -5.21
CA GLY A 310 12.14 30.21 -5.27
C GLY A 310 10.67 30.28 -4.88
N ILE A 311 10.13 29.27 -4.20
CA ILE A 311 8.73 29.26 -3.74
C ILE A 311 8.72 29.36 -2.22
N SER A 312 8.30 30.50 -1.68
CA SER A 312 8.10 30.68 -0.24
C SER A 312 6.76 30.10 0.19
N ASP A 313 6.67 29.53 1.39
CA ASP A 313 5.41 29.04 1.98
C ASP A 313 4.59 28.16 1.00
N ALA A 314 5.26 27.20 0.36
CA ALA A 314 4.61 26.28 -0.57
C ALA A 314 3.57 25.38 0.13
N ILE A 315 3.84 25.04 1.41
CA ILE A 315 2.99 24.20 2.25
C ILE A 315 2.43 25.01 3.42
N GLU A 316 1.14 24.87 3.66
CA GLU A 316 0.43 25.42 4.81
C GLU A 316 -0.18 24.29 5.66
N VAL A 317 -0.21 24.47 6.98
CA VAL A 317 -0.73 23.46 7.91
C VAL A 317 -1.64 24.08 8.96
N TYR A 318 -2.87 23.55 9.02
CA TYR A 318 -3.91 23.92 9.98
C TYR A 318 -4.28 22.75 10.89
N TYR A 319 -4.84 23.05 12.06
CA TYR A 319 -5.36 22.04 12.97
C TYR A 319 -6.87 21.97 12.87
N GLN A 320 -7.42 20.78 12.85
CA GLN A 320 -8.78 20.60 13.32
C GLN A 320 -8.84 20.63 14.83
N ASP A 321 -9.83 21.32 15.36
CA ASP A 321 -10.05 21.43 16.79
C ASP A 321 -11.53 21.25 17.12
N ALA A 322 -11.83 20.12 17.74
CA ALA A 322 -13.19 19.76 18.16
C ALA A 322 -13.71 20.63 19.32
N GLN A 323 -12.84 21.27 20.11
CA GLN A 323 -13.24 22.14 21.22
C GLN A 323 -13.65 23.53 20.73
N THR A 324 -12.87 24.09 19.81
CA THR A 324 -13.14 25.43 19.25
C THR A 324 -14.03 25.39 18.00
N GLY A 325 -14.17 24.23 17.37
CA GLY A 325 -14.86 24.05 16.10
C GLY A 325 -14.02 24.45 14.88
N ALA A 326 -12.75 24.84 15.06
CA ALA A 326 -11.90 25.29 13.96
C ALA A 326 -11.66 24.16 12.94
N HIS A 327 -11.93 24.45 11.67
CA HIS A 327 -11.77 23.55 10.52
C HIS A 327 -12.53 22.21 10.61
N MET A 328 -13.49 22.08 11.54
CA MET A 328 -14.34 20.88 11.67
C MET A 328 -15.37 20.74 10.54
N ASP A 329 -15.58 21.80 9.75
CA ASP A 329 -16.37 21.79 8.52
C ASP A 329 -15.70 20.99 7.38
N LYS A 330 -14.40 20.73 7.49
CA LYS A 330 -13.60 20.03 6.48
C LYS A 330 -13.54 18.57 6.85
N ASP A 331 -14.19 17.73 6.08
CA ASP A 331 -14.20 16.30 6.34
C ASP A 331 -12.89 15.67 5.85
N PRO A 332 -12.22 14.81 6.65
CA PRO A 332 -11.05 14.05 6.20
C PRO A 332 -11.32 13.09 5.04
N GLU A 333 -12.59 12.88 4.69
CA GLU A 333 -12.98 12.06 3.54
C GLU A 333 -13.50 12.91 2.37
N ASP A 334 -13.43 14.24 2.46
CA ASP A 334 -13.68 15.15 1.33
C ASP A 334 -12.38 15.48 0.62
N VAL A 335 -12.30 15.01 -0.62
CA VAL A 335 -11.08 15.02 -1.44
C VAL A 335 -10.56 16.40 -1.85
N ARG A 336 -11.32 17.44 -1.52
CA ARG A 336 -10.89 18.82 -1.70
C ARG A 336 -9.85 19.24 -0.67
N TYR A 337 -9.63 18.44 0.37
CA TYR A 337 -8.75 18.76 1.49
C TYR A 337 -7.76 17.63 1.73
N ASN A 338 -6.50 17.96 1.98
CA ASN A 338 -5.48 16.97 2.34
C ASN A 338 -5.41 16.85 3.86
N PHE A 339 -5.34 15.62 4.36
CA PHE A 339 -5.28 15.38 5.80
C PHE A 339 -4.03 14.62 6.24
N VAL A 340 -3.59 14.93 7.46
CA VAL A 340 -2.75 14.04 8.27
C VAL A 340 -3.64 13.41 9.32
N ARG A 341 -3.88 12.11 9.16
CA ARG A 341 -4.78 11.29 9.95
C ARG A 341 -4.00 10.49 10.98
N TRP A 342 -4.61 10.28 12.15
CA TRP A 342 -3.97 9.57 13.26
C TRP A 342 -4.73 8.30 13.63
N LEU A 343 -4.08 7.15 13.50
CA LEU A 343 -4.64 5.85 13.87
C LEU A 343 -4.04 5.36 15.20
N ASN A 344 -4.92 4.89 16.09
CA ASN A 344 -4.54 4.30 17.37
C ASN A 344 -4.72 2.77 17.32
N ASN A 345 -3.78 2.06 16.72
CA ASN A 345 -3.87 0.61 16.49
C ASN A 345 -2.61 -0.17 16.89
N ASP A 346 -1.61 0.46 17.55
CA ASP A 346 -0.36 -0.19 17.99
C ASP A 346 0.44 -0.87 16.86
N VAL A 347 0.16 -0.50 15.61
CA VAL A 347 0.95 -0.92 14.45
C VAL A 347 1.94 0.17 14.15
N GLY A 348 3.22 -0.15 13.95
CA GLY A 348 4.25 0.83 13.57
C GLY A 348 4.25 1.15 12.09
N THR A 349 3.29 1.95 11.61
CA THR A 349 3.19 2.33 10.19
C THR A 349 3.02 3.84 9.97
N ALA A 350 3.71 4.37 8.98
CA ALA A 350 3.48 5.70 8.44
C ALA A 350 3.40 5.55 6.92
N ILE A 351 2.26 5.91 6.33
CA ILE A 351 2.07 5.84 4.88
C ILE A 351 1.55 7.18 4.38
N GLY A 352 1.99 7.58 3.18
CA GLY A 352 1.48 8.76 2.49
C GLY A 352 0.71 8.43 1.23
N PRO A 353 -0.47 7.77 1.32
CA PRO A 353 -1.37 7.61 0.18
C PRO A 353 -1.65 8.96 -0.47
N SER A 354 -1.56 8.97 -1.79
CA SER A 354 -1.87 10.12 -2.59
C SER A 354 -2.51 9.65 -3.87
N ARG A 355 -3.54 10.34 -4.36
CA ARG A 355 -4.08 10.03 -5.67
C ARG A 355 -3.36 10.84 -6.72
N VAL A 356 -2.90 10.10 -7.72
CA VAL A 356 -2.07 10.61 -8.79
C VAL A 356 -2.82 10.44 -10.09
N ASP A 357 -2.85 11.48 -10.93
CA ASP A 357 -3.36 11.33 -12.29
C ASP A 357 -2.44 10.37 -13.08
N PRO A 358 -2.95 9.21 -13.50
CA PRO A 358 -2.12 8.17 -14.13
C PRO A 358 -1.66 8.55 -15.54
N ASN A 359 -2.15 9.65 -16.09
CA ASN A 359 -1.71 10.15 -17.39
C ASN A 359 -0.53 11.09 -17.27
N THR A 360 -0.37 11.76 -16.11
CA THR A 360 0.54 12.90 -15.96
C THR A 360 1.52 12.79 -14.80
N GLY A 361 1.24 11.97 -13.78
CA GLY A 361 1.98 11.96 -12.52
C GLY A 361 1.67 13.15 -11.61
N GLN A 362 0.58 13.89 -11.85
CA GLN A 362 0.18 14.97 -10.94
C GLN A 362 -0.44 14.39 -9.66
N ILE A 363 0.10 14.77 -8.49
CA ILE A 363 -0.57 14.52 -7.21
C ILE A 363 -1.74 15.49 -7.07
N LEU A 364 -2.93 14.97 -6.78
CA LEU A 364 -4.17 15.74 -6.71
C LEU A 364 -4.65 15.93 -5.28
N ASP A 365 -4.53 14.89 -4.46
CA ASP A 365 -4.77 14.94 -3.03
C ASP A 365 -3.94 13.87 -2.31
N ALA A 366 -3.83 14.02 -1.00
CA ALA A 366 -3.14 13.08 -0.13
C ALA A 366 -3.76 13.02 1.26
N ASP A 367 -3.94 11.79 1.75
CA ASP A 367 -4.39 11.48 3.10
C ASP A 367 -3.30 10.67 3.80
N ILE A 368 -2.41 11.38 4.47
CA ILE A 368 -1.27 10.81 5.16
C ILE A 368 -1.77 10.13 6.43
N ILE A 369 -1.38 8.89 6.64
CA ILE A 369 -1.75 8.11 7.82
C ILE A 369 -0.52 7.91 8.70
N LEU A 370 -0.61 8.39 9.94
CA LEU A 370 0.35 8.13 10.99
C LEU A 370 -0.30 7.29 12.08
N THR A 371 0.40 6.27 12.55
CA THR A 371 -0.07 5.39 13.62
C THR A 371 0.62 5.71 14.94
N ASP A 372 -0.06 5.46 16.05
CA ASP A 372 0.53 5.61 17.37
C ASP A 372 1.63 4.57 17.66
N GLY A 373 1.58 3.41 16.99
CA GLY A 373 2.61 2.38 17.07
C GLY A 373 3.97 2.87 16.58
N TRP A 374 4.00 3.80 15.61
CA TRP A 374 5.25 4.44 15.18
C TRP A 374 5.95 5.16 16.34
N ILE A 375 5.21 5.93 17.13
CA ILE A 375 5.76 6.63 18.29
C ILE A 375 6.22 5.67 19.38
N ARG A 376 5.49 4.57 19.60
CA ARG A 376 5.89 3.54 20.56
C ARG A 376 7.17 2.84 20.13
N HIS A 377 7.33 2.58 18.83
CA HIS A 377 8.54 1.99 18.28
C HIS A 377 9.76 2.87 18.55
N PHE A 378 9.74 4.15 18.15
CA PHE A 378 10.87 5.06 18.41
C PHE A 378 11.13 5.26 19.90
N ARG A 379 10.08 5.28 20.72
CA ARG A 379 10.24 5.34 22.17
C ARG A 379 10.94 4.10 22.70
N TYR A 380 10.53 2.90 22.29
CA TYR A 380 11.20 1.67 22.68
C TYR A 380 12.66 1.65 22.21
N GLU A 381 12.90 2.04 20.95
CA GLU A 381 14.25 2.11 20.41
C GLU A 381 15.14 3.03 21.25
N PHE A 382 14.66 4.25 21.55
CA PHE A 382 15.44 5.24 22.28
C PHE A 382 15.59 4.92 23.77
N ASP A 383 14.49 4.55 24.45
CA ASP A 383 14.49 4.33 25.90
C ASP A 383 15.09 2.96 26.28
N SER A 384 15.00 1.95 25.41
CA SER A 384 15.32 0.56 25.75
C SER A 384 16.38 -0.09 24.86
N LEU A 385 16.29 0.06 23.54
CA LEU A 385 17.17 -0.68 22.61
C LEU A 385 18.55 -0.02 22.44
N LEU A 386 18.61 1.27 22.13
CA LEU A 386 19.86 2.01 21.92
C LEU A 386 20.80 1.91 23.13
N PRO A 387 20.33 2.06 24.39
CA PRO A 387 21.19 1.85 25.55
C PRO A 387 21.72 0.43 25.67
N ARG A 388 21.02 -0.59 25.17
CA ARG A 388 21.53 -1.97 25.18
C ARG A 388 22.58 -2.18 24.10
N ILE A 389 22.30 -1.72 22.87
CA ILE A 389 23.24 -1.79 21.74
C ILE A 389 24.54 -1.05 22.09
N MET A 390 24.45 0.14 22.68
CA MET A 390 25.64 0.91 23.07
C MET A 390 26.50 0.23 24.13
N MET A 391 25.90 -0.66 24.93
CA MET A 391 26.59 -1.40 25.99
C MET A 391 27.09 -2.76 25.50
N GLU A 392 26.79 -3.14 24.26
CA GLU A 392 27.29 -4.36 23.65
C GLU A 392 28.81 -4.30 23.53
N GLY A 393 29.49 -5.36 23.97
CA GLY A 393 30.95 -5.43 23.98
C GLY A 393 31.64 -4.68 25.12
N TYR A 394 30.91 -4.05 26.05
CA TYR A 394 31.53 -3.36 27.19
C TYR A 394 32.02 -4.38 28.23
N SER A 395 33.31 -4.27 28.61
CA SER A 395 33.91 -5.15 29.61
C SER A 395 33.38 -4.88 31.02
N ALA A 396 33.55 -5.84 31.93
CA ALA A 396 33.26 -5.66 33.36
C ALA A 396 33.98 -4.45 33.99
N GLU A 397 35.20 -4.16 33.55
CA GLU A 397 35.96 -2.98 33.95
C GLU A 397 35.28 -1.69 33.48
N THR A 398 34.84 -1.66 32.22
CA THR A 398 34.11 -0.51 31.65
C THR A 398 32.80 -0.27 32.41
N LEU A 399 32.06 -1.33 32.75
CA LEU A 399 30.84 -1.24 33.55
C LEU A 399 31.09 -0.68 34.96
N GLY A 400 32.21 -1.09 35.59
CA GLY A 400 32.63 -0.55 36.89
C GLY A 400 32.97 0.94 36.79
N TRP A 401 33.75 1.33 35.79
CA TRP A 401 34.10 2.73 35.54
C TRP A 401 32.85 3.61 35.30
N LEU A 402 31.86 3.11 34.54
CA LEU A 402 30.61 3.83 34.30
C LEU A 402 29.74 3.99 35.55
N ALA A 403 29.80 3.05 36.49
CA ALA A 403 29.11 3.17 37.77
C ALA A 403 29.68 4.32 38.62
N ASP A 404 31.01 4.52 38.57
CA ASP A 404 31.69 5.65 39.21
C ASP A 404 31.52 6.97 38.41
N ASN A 405 31.25 6.86 37.11
CA ASN A 405 31.10 7.98 36.18
C ASN A 405 29.70 7.99 35.51
N PRO A 406 28.61 8.09 36.28
CA PRO A 406 27.24 7.83 35.79
C PRO A 406 26.75 8.81 34.72
N ASN A 407 27.39 9.97 34.58
CA ASN A 407 27.05 10.93 33.52
C ASN A 407 27.52 10.48 32.13
N TRP A 408 28.42 9.49 32.06
CA TRP A 408 28.91 8.89 30.82
C TRP A 408 28.21 7.58 30.49
N ASP A 409 27.38 7.05 31.39
CA ASP A 409 26.63 5.82 31.16
C ASP A 409 25.48 6.07 30.17
N PRO A 410 25.50 5.44 28.97
CA PRO A 410 24.41 5.55 28.01
C PRO A 410 23.06 5.16 28.62
N ARG A 411 23.03 4.15 29.50
CA ARG A 411 21.81 3.67 30.16
C ARG A 411 21.18 4.71 31.07
N ILE A 412 21.96 5.67 31.58
CA ILE A 412 21.47 6.79 32.39
C ILE A 412 21.19 8.01 31.51
N SER A 413 22.06 8.27 30.53
CA SER A 413 21.96 9.44 29.65
C SER A 413 20.73 9.42 28.76
N PHE A 414 20.39 8.25 28.20
CA PHE A 414 19.21 8.04 27.36
C PHE A 414 17.92 7.82 28.16
N ALA A 415 18.03 7.52 29.46
CA ALA A 415 16.84 7.33 30.29
C ALA A 415 16.08 8.65 30.55
N HIS A 416 14.76 8.51 30.73
CA HIS A 416 13.90 9.62 31.12
C HIS A 416 14.42 10.29 32.41
N PRO A 417 14.42 11.64 32.51
CA PRO A 417 14.98 12.36 33.66
C PRO A 417 14.49 11.86 35.03
N SER A 418 13.21 11.48 35.14
CA SER A 418 12.63 10.96 36.39
C SER A 418 13.15 9.59 36.83
N GLN A 419 13.83 8.84 35.95
CA GLN A 419 14.38 7.52 36.24
C GLN A 419 15.89 7.55 36.50
N ARG A 420 16.57 8.65 36.16
CA ARG A 420 18.04 8.71 36.19
C ARG A 420 18.62 8.46 37.57
N ASP A 421 18.04 9.02 38.62
CA ASP A 421 18.55 8.82 39.98
C ASP A 421 18.36 7.38 40.47
N HIS A 422 17.21 6.76 40.13
CA HIS A 422 16.99 5.35 40.39
C HIS A 422 18.01 4.47 39.65
N LEU A 423 18.27 4.75 38.37
CA LEU A 423 19.22 4.00 37.55
C LEU A 423 20.67 4.18 38.03
N LYS A 424 21.06 5.39 38.43
CA LYS A 424 22.35 5.66 39.09
C LYS A 424 22.56 4.76 40.30
N ASN A 425 21.60 4.77 41.22
CA ASN A 425 21.67 3.94 42.42
C ASN A 425 21.69 2.45 42.09
N LYS A 426 20.89 2.03 41.11
CA LYS A 426 20.85 0.64 40.63
C LYS A 426 22.20 0.19 40.08
N TYR A 427 22.83 0.97 39.19
CA TYR A 427 24.09 0.58 38.58
C TYR A 427 25.27 0.70 39.54
N ALA A 428 25.24 1.66 40.47
CA ALA A 428 26.19 1.73 41.58
C ALA A 428 26.08 0.52 42.54
N ALA A 429 24.86 0.01 42.77
CA ALA A 429 24.71 -1.23 43.53
C ALA A 429 25.22 -2.44 42.73
N MET A 430 24.89 -2.52 41.43
CA MET A 430 25.34 -3.61 40.56
C MET A 430 26.86 -3.67 40.37
N SER A 431 27.58 -2.54 40.44
CA SER A 431 29.04 -2.54 40.31
C SER A 431 29.74 -3.25 41.47
N SER A 432 29.05 -3.43 42.60
CA SER A 432 29.55 -4.23 43.74
C SER A 432 29.38 -5.74 43.55
N GLU A 433 28.62 -6.19 42.54
CA GLU A 433 28.48 -7.60 42.18
C GLU A 433 29.74 -8.13 41.44
N PRO A 434 29.99 -9.45 41.42
CA PRO A 434 31.07 -10.03 40.62
C PRO A 434 31.04 -9.57 39.17
N PHE A 435 32.20 -9.16 38.65
CA PHE A 435 32.36 -8.59 37.30
C PHE A 435 31.49 -7.35 37.05
N SER A 436 31.28 -6.52 38.08
CA SER A 436 30.49 -5.27 37.99
C SER A 436 29.05 -5.50 37.51
N GLY A 437 28.48 -6.68 37.80
CA GLY A 437 27.14 -7.06 37.37
C GLY A 437 27.02 -7.32 35.86
N HIS A 438 28.12 -7.68 35.19
CA HIS A 438 28.15 -8.00 33.76
C HIS A 438 27.14 -9.12 33.40
N PRO A 439 26.39 -9.03 32.29
CA PRO A 439 25.36 -10.03 31.95
C PRO A 439 25.87 -11.48 31.88
N LEU A 440 27.11 -11.72 31.43
CA LEU A 440 27.72 -13.06 31.41
C LEU A 440 27.81 -13.74 32.79
N THR A 441 27.79 -12.95 33.87
CA THR A 441 27.85 -13.48 35.25
C THR A 441 26.47 -13.53 35.91
N LYS A 442 25.43 -13.07 35.20
CA LYS A 442 24.03 -13.23 35.60
C LYS A 442 23.50 -14.52 35.01
N VAL A 443 23.26 -15.50 35.88
CA VAL A 443 22.49 -16.69 35.51
C VAL A 443 21.02 -16.29 35.47
N ASP A 444 20.37 -16.47 34.31
CA ASP A 444 18.92 -16.31 34.17
C ASP A 444 18.24 -17.66 34.40
N ASN A 445 17.63 -17.80 35.57
CA ASN A 445 16.97 -19.03 36.00
C ASN A 445 15.57 -19.18 35.39
N THR A 446 15.05 -18.17 34.67
CA THR A 446 13.64 -18.17 34.19
C THR A 446 13.32 -19.30 33.22
N LEU A 447 14.30 -19.82 32.49
CA LEU A 447 14.12 -21.02 31.65
C LEU A 447 14.32 -22.34 32.40
N LEU A 448 14.81 -22.29 33.64
CA LEU A 448 14.96 -23.47 34.49
C LEU A 448 13.68 -23.77 35.29
N GLY A 449 12.81 -22.77 35.48
CA GLY A 449 11.60 -22.84 36.31
C GLY A 449 11.98 -22.99 37.79
N ASP A 450 11.55 -22.05 38.63
CA ASP A 450 11.75 -22.17 40.09
C ASP A 450 10.48 -22.64 40.82
N ASP A 451 9.37 -22.76 40.10
CA ASP A 451 8.09 -23.26 40.60
C ASP A 451 7.46 -24.30 39.65
N GLU A 452 6.72 -25.27 40.22
CA GLU A 452 6.00 -26.33 39.50
C GLU A 452 4.84 -25.80 38.63
N TYR A 453 4.48 -24.52 38.76
CA TYR A 453 3.43 -23.84 38.02
C TYR A 453 3.91 -22.80 37.00
N ASP A 454 5.23 -22.68 36.79
CA ASP A 454 5.78 -21.75 35.80
C ASP A 454 5.35 -22.11 34.36
N GLY A 455 4.82 -21.11 33.64
CA GLY A 455 4.27 -21.26 32.29
C GLY A 455 2.73 -21.35 32.20
N LEU A 456 2.03 -21.26 33.33
CA LEU A 456 0.55 -21.37 33.38
C LEU A 456 -0.20 -20.01 33.41
N ILE A 457 0.49 -18.88 33.47
CA ILE A 457 -0.14 -17.56 33.46
C ILE A 457 -0.61 -17.21 32.03
N GLY A 458 -1.92 -17.02 31.85
CA GLY A 458 -2.53 -16.51 30.62
C GLY A 458 -3.33 -17.50 29.76
N ARG A 459 -3.61 -18.72 30.24
CA ARG A 459 -4.45 -19.71 29.51
C ARG A 459 -5.78 -19.96 30.22
N THR A 460 -6.89 -19.82 29.49
CA THR A 460 -8.26 -20.02 29.98
C THR A 460 -8.73 -21.49 29.96
N SER A 461 -7.92 -22.43 29.46
CA SER A 461 -8.29 -23.86 29.41
C SER A 461 -7.11 -24.77 29.75
N GLN A 462 -7.29 -25.59 30.79
CA GLN A 462 -6.37 -26.63 31.24
C GLN A 462 -6.69 -27.97 30.58
N VAL A 463 -6.27 -28.16 29.35
CA VAL A 463 -6.21 -29.50 28.76
C VAL A 463 -4.74 -29.81 28.56
N ASN A 464 -4.20 -30.68 29.43
CA ASN A 464 -2.80 -31.17 29.49
C ASN A 464 -1.86 -30.49 30.50
N GLY A 465 -2.30 -30.27 31.73
CA GLY A 465 -1.44 -29.88 32.88
C GLY A 465 -0.39 -30.94 33.32
N SER A 466 -0.11 -31.96 32.51
CA SER A 466 0.93 -32.95 32.77
C SER A 466 1.65 -33.40 31.49
N CYS A 467 1.71 -32.53 30.48
CA CYS A 467 2.48 -32.83 29.27
C CYS A 467 3.98 -32.80 29.60
N LEU A 468 4.59 -33.99 29.75
CA LEU A 468 6.03 -34.15 29.98
C LEU A 468 6.87 -33.95 28.71
N ALA A 469 6.30 -33.43 27.61
CA ALA A 469 7.01 -33.29 26.34
C ALA A 469 8.28 -32.42 26.46
N ALA A 470 8.22 -31.33 27.23
CA ALA A 470 9.40 -30.51 27.52
C ALA A 470 10.47 -31.30 28.29
N ARG A 471 10.05 -32.16 29.23
CA ARG A 471 10.95 -33.01 30.02
C ARG A 471 11.56 -34.14 29.18
N GLY A 472 10.80 -34.69 28.23
CA GLY A 472 11.27 -35.65 27.23
C GLY A 472 12.29 -35.02 26.29
N MET A 473 11.99 -33.85 25.73
CA MET A 473 12.94 -33.12 24.87
C MET A 473 14.22 -32.73 25.62
N ALA A 474 14.13 -32.32 26.89
CA ALA A 474 15.31 -32.02 27.70
C ALA A 474 16.17 -33.27 27.95
N PHE A 475 15.54 -34.43 28.19
CA PHE A 475 16.23 -35.71 28.30
C PHE A 475 16.90 -36.10 26.99
N ASP A 476 16.21 -35.96 25.85
CA ASP A 476 16.76 -36.28 24.53
C ASP A 476 17.97 -35.40 24.19
N VAL A 477 17.93 -34.10 24.50
CA VAL A 477 19.06 -33.18 24.32
C VAL A 477 20.21 -33.53 25.27
N ALA A 478 19.93 -33.92 26.51
CA ALA A 478 20.97 -34.36 27.45
C ALA A 478 21.65 -35.65 26.97
N VAL A 479 20.88 -36.62 26.45
CA VAL A 479 21.40 -37.84 25.85
C VAL A 479 22.22 -37.52 24.60
N MET A 480 21.73 -36.65 23.72
CA MET A 480 22.47 -36.22 22.54
C MET A 480 23.81 -35.57 22.91
N ARG A 481 23.83 -34.70 23.91
CA ARG A 481 25.07 -34.08 24.42
C ARG A 481 26.02 -35.12 25.01
N MET A 482 25.51 -36.07 25.78
CA MET A 482 26.33 -37.17 26.34
C MET A 482 26.92 -38.04 25.23
N VAL A 483 26.11 -38.42 24.23
CA VAL A 483 26.57 -39.20 23.08
C VAL A 483 27.63 -38.44 22.29
N HIS A 484 27.42 -37.13 22.07
CA HIS A 484 28.40 -36.31 21.37
C HIS A 484 29.71 -36.17 22.16
N GLN A 485 29.65 -36.05 23.49
CA GLN A 485 30.84 -36.04 24.34
C GLN A 485 31.57 -37.39 24.35
N ILE A 486 30.85 -38.51 24.36
CA ILE A 486 31.44 -39.84 24.24
C ILE A 486 32.12 -40.02 22.88
N GLN A 487 31.50 -39.54 21.82
CA GLN A 487 32.06 -39.63 20.47
C GLN A 487 33.32 -38.77 20.32
N LEU A 488 33.29 -37.52 20.80
CA LEU A 488 34.48 -36.67 20.85
C LEU A 488 35.61 -37.29 21.67
N ALA A 489 35.30 -38.00 22.77
CA ALA A 489 36.30 -38.71 23.56
C ALA A 489 36.81 -40.02 22.92
N GLN A 490 36.09 -40.57 21.93
CA GLN A 490 36.50 -41.75 21.16
C GLN A 490 37.31 -41.38 19.91
N ASP A 491 37.09 -40.18 19.36
CA ASP A 491 37.77 -39.67 18.17
C ASP A 491 39.16 -39.07 18.50
N GLU A 492 39.45 -38.73 19.76
CA GLU A 492 40.76 -38.22 20.20
C GLU A 492 41.95 -39.17 19.92
N PRO A 493 41.89 -40.49 20.22
CA PRO A 493 43.02 -41.39 19.94
C PRO A 493 43.20 -41.71 18.44
N ALA A 494 42.14 -41.71 17.63
CA ALA A 494 42.23 -42.00 16.20
C ALA A 494 42.86 -40.84 15.40
N ALA A 495 42.57 -39.59 15.79
CA ALA A 495 43.12 -38.40 15.15
C ALA A 495 44.61 -38.15 15.49
N GLU A 496 45.14 -38.77 16.54
CA GLU A 496 46.58 -38.76 16.84
C GLU A 496 47.35 -39.81 16.03
N GLU A 497 46.78 -41.01 15.83
CA GLU A 497 47.37 -42.06 14.98
C GLU A 497 47.40 -41.66 13.49
N GLU A 498 46.30 -41.11 12.94
CA GLU A 498 46.27 -40.65 11.53
C GLU A 498 47.29 -39.53 11.26
N LYS A 499 47.56 -38.66 12.24
CA LYS A 499 48.56 -37.58 12.11
C LYS A 499 50.01 -38.07 12.22
N GLU A 500 50.24 -39.22 12.83
CA GLU A 500 51.56 -39.85 12.82
C GLU A 500 51.81 -40.58 11.49
N GLU A 501 50.80 -41.26 10.94
CA GLU A 501 50.90 -41.90 9.61
C GLU A 501 51.08 -40.88 8.48
N GLU A 502 50.30 -39.78 8.45
CA GLU A 502 50.47 -38.71 7.44
C GLU A 502 51.87 -38.08 7.48
N LYS A 503 52.49 -37.96 8.67
CA LYS A 503 53.86 -37.44 8.82
C LYS A 503 54.94 -38.41 8.38
N GLU A 504 54.68 -39.72 8.41
CA GLU A 504 55.59 -40.71 7.85
C GLU A 504 55.50 -40.74 6.32
N GLU A 505 54.30 -40.64 5.75
CA GLU A 505 54.10 -40.55 4.30
C GLU A 505 54.72 -39.28 3.70
N GLU A 506 54.54 -38.09 4.31
CA GLU A 506 55.17 -36.85 3.84
C GLU A 506 56.72 -36.95 3.84
N LYS A 507 57.31 -37.67 4.80
CA LYS A 507 58.77 -37.88 4.84
C LYS A 507 59.28 -38.87 3.80
N GLU A 508 58.46 -39.82 3.37
CA GLU A 508 58.82 -40.71 2.26
C GLU A 508 58.71 -39.99 0.91
N GLU A 509 57.69 -39.15 0.73
CA GLU A 509 57.55 -38.31 -0.47
C GLU A 509 58.69 -37.30 -0.62
N GLU A 510 59.10 -36.60 0.45
CA GLU A 510 60.25 -35.68 0.40
C GLU A 510 61.55 -36.41 0.00
N LYS A 511 61.77 -37.64 0.46
CA LYS A 511 62.94 -38.45 0.08
C LYS A 511 62.90 -38.93 -1.37
N GLU A 512 61.70 -39.21 -1.90
CA GLU A 512 61.55 -39.52 -3.31
C GLU A 512 61.79 -38.29 -4.19
N GLU A 513 61.33 -37.11 -3.78
CA GLU A 513 61.59 -35.86 -4.50
C GLU A 513 63.07 -35.50 -4.49
N GLU A 514 63.78 -35.63 -3.35
CA GLU A 514 65.23 -35.41 -3.30
C GLU A 514 65.99 -36.36 -4.25
N LYS A 515 65.61 -37.64 -4.31
CA LYS A 515 66.20 -38.60 -5.26
C LYS A 515 65.94 -38.24 -6.72
N LYS A 516 64.71 -37.82 -7.05
CA LYS A 516 64.37 -37.38 -8.42
C LYS A 516 65.11 -36.10 -8.80
N GLU A 517 65.38 -35.21 -7.83
CA GLU A 517 66.20 -34.02 -8.05
C GLU A 517 67.68 -34.35 -8.27
N GLU A 518 68.25 -35.33 -7.54
CA GLU A 518 69.61 -35.81 -7.77
C GLU A 518 69.76 -36.50 -9.13
N GLU A 519 68.80 -37.34 -9.54
CA GLU A 519 68.80 -37.98 -10.87
C GLU A 519 68.71 -36.94 -11.99
N LYS A 520 67.87 -35.91 -11.84
CA LYS A 520 67.81 -34.79 -12.80
C LYS A 520 69.13 -34.02 -12.91
N LYS A 521 69.80 -33.75 -11.78
CA LYS A 521 71.11 -33.08 -11.77
C LYS A 521 72.20 -33.93 -12.42
N GLU A 522 72.13 -35.25 -12.33
CA GLU A 522 73.03 -36.16 -13.07
C GLU A 522 72.73 -36.20 -14.58
N GLU A 523 71.45 -36.16 -14.99
CA GLU A 523 71.09 -36.09 -16.41
C GLU A 523 71.49 -34.76 -17.05
N GLU A 524 71.29 -33.63 -16.36
CA GLU A 524 71.72 -32.31 -16.85
C GLU A 524 73.24 -32.23 -17.02
N LYS A 525 74.02 -32.82 -16.10
CA LYS A 525 75.48 -32.94 -16.26
C LYS A 525 75.89 -33.78 -17.46
N LYS A 526 75.21 -34.89 -17.73
CA LYS A 526 75.48 -35.75 -18.90
C LYS A 526 75.10 -35.06 -20.22
N GLU A 527 74.09 -34.20 -20.21
CA GLU A 527 73.74 -33.36 -21.36
C GLU A 527 74.73 -32.22 -21.60
N GLU A 528 75.26 -31.59 -20.55
CA GLU A 528 76.31 -30.57 -20.68
C GLU A 528 77.63 -31.16 -21.19
N GLU A 529 78.04 -32.35 -20.72
CA GLU A 529 79.22 -33.05 -21.23
C GLU A 529 79.08 -33.43 -22.71
N LYS A 530 77.88 -33.86 -23.15
CA LYS A 530 77.60 -34.11 -24.58
C LYS A 530 77.63 -32.84 -25.44
N LYS A 531 77.11 -31.72 -24.92
CA LYS A 531 77.13 -30.42 -25.62
C LYS A 531 78.55 -29.83 -25.70
N GLU A 532 79.45 -30.17 -24.75
CA GLU A 532 80.88 -29.84 -24.85
C GLU A 532 81.66 -30.75 -25.81
N GLU A 533 81.27 -32.02 -25.97
CA GLU A 533 81.86 -32.91 -26.98
C GLU A 533 81.42 -32.55 -28.41
N GLU A 534 80.14 -32.20 -28.64
CA GLU A 534 79.67 -31.73 -29.96
C GLU A 534 80.28 -30.37 -30.37
N LYS A 535 80.57 -29.48 -29.40
CA LYS A 535 81.33 -28.23 -29.67
C LYS A 535 82.81 -28.44 -29.97
N LYS A 536 83.39 -29.58 -29.62
CA LYS A 536 84.79 -29.93 -29.95
C LYS A 536 84.93 -30.62 -31.31
N GLU A 537 83.82 -31.05 -31.94
CA GLU A 537 83.79 -31.59 -33.31
C GLU A 537 83.49 -30.54 -34.40
N GLU A 538 83.04 -29.32 -34.05
CA GLU A 538 82.85 -28.20 -35.01
C GLU A 538 84.07 -27.24 -35.13
N GLU A 539 85.16 -27.48 -34.41
CA GLU A 539 86.42 -26.69 -34.49
C GLU A 539 87.65 -27.50 -34.99
N LYS A 540 87.42 -28.55 -35.79
CA LYS A 540 88.48 -29.30 -36.51
C LYS A 540 88.20 -29.58 -37.97
#